data_AF-A0A7R5L4F9-F1
#
_entry.id   AF-A0A7R5L4F9-F1
#
_cell.length_a   1.000
_cell.length_b   1.000
_cell.length_c   1.000
_cell.angle_alpha   90.00
_cell.angle_beta   90.00
_cell.angle_gamma   90.00
#
_symmetry.space_group_name_H-M   'P 1'
#
loop_
_entity.id
_entity.type
_entity.pdbx_description
1 polymer ?
#
loop_
_entity_poly.entity_id
_entity_poly.type
_entity_poly.pdbx_seq_one_letter_code
_entity_poly.pdbx_strand_id
1 'polypeptide(L)'
;MARRCSRTRCRGAAAAPPARGPRGARGQRAGTGSSAPARTHTAARGPHLNRGTPRSAGPAACGDRTEVAALSRPRVAHAPAERGSRPDAGGGAAPQALLGAVQQPRRGRRAARRRCRRARTAAGALRGSAGAQLRPRPDQLRPGRVLAVAGGGASHDLQGYLTWEWANSLRGYTYPLIFASIYKALQLLGKDDVQLLIWVPRLAQAVLAAFADVKLYSLVQHLENAETAKCVFFCQLCSWFTWYSCTRTLTNTMETILTIFALSYYPIKGSKMGNSCKYLALVALAIVIRPTAVIPWMPLVFSHFLQEQRKGDLILKNCIPVGLVTVGTSLIIDRVFFGEWVLVQLNFLKFNVLQNLGTFYGSHPWHWYFTQGLPVILGAHLPFFIHGCVLAPKRYRIFLTAVIWTLVVYSTLSHKEFRFIYPVLPFCMFFCGYSLKHLKAWKKSAVSFLLLSNLLPALYTGLIHQRGTLDVMSHIQQLCHNSDQSQTFVFIMMPCHSTPLYSHVHCPLKMRFLQCPPDLTGNENYTDEADVFYSNPLGWLNKEFYNDTLLPSHLILFNVLEQEISPFLALRGYEKTATVFHTHVPQGRVGSHIFVYRRKTEMNHT
;
A
#
# COMPACT_ATOMS: atom_id res chain seq x y z
N MET A 1 -85.78 -8.03 -7.48
CA MET A 1 -84.62 -7.16 -7.79
C MET A 1 -83.46 -8.06 -8.25
N ALA A 2 -83.40 -8.53 -9.51
CA ALA A 2 -82.99 -7.85 -10.74
C ALA A 2 -81.61 -7.17 -10.61
N ARG A 3 -80.55 -7.47 -11.39
CA ARG A 3 -80.38 -8.31 -12.59
C ARG A 3 -78.86 -8.51 -12.85
N ARG A 4 -78.50 -9.76 -13.22
CA ARG A 4 -77.64 -10.21 -14.37
C ARG A 4 -76.20 -9.70 -14.45
N CYS A 5 -75.20 -10.41 -14.98
CA CYS A 5 -74.92 -11.75 -15.58
C CYS A 5 -73.41 -11.66 -15.94
N SER A 6 -72.57 -12.66 -16.15
CA SER A 6 -72.63 -14.10 -16.50
C SER A 6 -71.16 -14.58 -16.48
N ARG A 7 -70.80 -15.66 -15.75
CA ARG A 7 -70.59 -17.06 -16.22
C ARG A 7 -69.42 -17.22 -17.23
N THR A 8 -68.51 -18.21 -17.19
CA THR A 8 -68.30 -19.48 -16.45
C THR A 8 -66.89 -20.02 -16.84
N ARG A 9 -66.08 -20.63 -15.95
CA ARG A 9 -65.78 -22.10 -15.82
C ARG A 9 -65.50 -22.85 -17.15
N CYS A 10 -64.59 -23.83 -17.31
CA CYS A 10 -63.71 -24.63 -16.44
C CYS A 10 -62.89 -25.64 -17.31
N ARG A 11 -61.78 -26.18 -16.76
CA ARG A 11 -61.10 -27.49 -17.04
C ARG A 11 -60.40 -27.64 -18.41
N GLY A 12 -59.28 -28.34 -18.60
CA GLY A 12 -58.41 -29.18 -17.76
C GLY A 12 -57.48 -30.04 -18.66
N ALA A 13 -56.38 -30.55 -18.08
CA ALA A 13 -55.60 -31.74 -18.48
C ALA A 13 -54.66 -31.76 -19.71
N ALA A 14 -53.36 -31.91 -19.39
CA ALA A 14 -52.45 -33.02 -19.74
C ALA A 14 -51.94 -33.33 -21.17
N ALA A 15 -50.66 -33.73 -21.17
CA ALA A 15 -49.96 -34.72 -22.01
C ALA A 15 -49.21 -34.27 -23.27
N ALA A 16 -48.04 -34.90 -23.44
CA ALA A 16 -46.95 -34.63 -24.38
C ALA A 16 -47.04 -35.51 -25.67
N PRO A 17 -45.92 -35.78 -26.38
CA PRO A 17 -45.65 -35.51 -27.80
C PRO A 17 -46.10 -36.63 -28.78
N PRO A 18 -45.81 -36.55 -30.10
CA PRO A 18 -44.67 -37.34 -30.63
C PRO A 18 -43.99 -36.78 -31.90
N ALA A 19 -43.03 -37.57 -32.40
CA ALA A 19 -42.02 -37.32 -33.43
C ALA A 19 -42.30 -37.99 -34.80
N ARG A 20 -41.42 -37.67 -35.77
CA ARG A 20 -40.90 -38.45 -36.94
C ARG A 20 -41.61 -38.46 -38.32
N GLY A 21 -40.83 -38.01 -39.32
CA GLY A 21 -40.52 -38.67 -40.62
C GLY A 21 -41.39 -38.28 -41.85
N PRO A 22 -40.96 -38.52 -43.12
CA PRO A 22 -39.89 -39.44 -43.59
C PRO A 22 -38.98 -39.03 -44.81
N ARG A 23 -37.83 -39.74 -44.92
CA ARG A 23 -37.11 -40.40 -46.07
C ARG A 23 -36.85 -39.76 -47.47
N GLY A 24 -35.62 -40.02 -47.99
CA GLY A 24 -35.26 -40.27 -49.42
C GLY A 24 -33.79 -39.92 -49.81
N ALA A 25 -32.82 -40.86 -49.83
CA ALA A 25 -32.20 -41.59 -50.99
C ALA A 25 -31.30 -40.73 -51.94
N ARG A 26 -29.95 -40.84 -51.92
CA ARG A 26 -28.99 -41.72 -52.68
C ARG A 26 -28.69 -41.33 -54.16
N GLY A 27 -27.42 -41.02 -54.48
CA GLY A 27 -26.71 -41.55 -55.68
C GLY A 27 -26.19 -40.62 -56.82
N GLN A 28 -24.84 -40.46 -56.87
CA GLN A 28 -23.89 -40.60 -58.02
C GLN A 28 -23.86 -39.70 -59.30
N ARG A 29 -22.59 -39.35 -59.66
CA ARG A 29 -21.93 -39.15 -61.00
C ARG A 29 -22.34 -37.96 -61.89
N ALA A 30 -21.56 -37.42 -62.84
CA ALA A 30 -20.12 -37.31 -63.17
C ALA A 30 -20.01 -36.55 -64.53
N GLY A 31 -18.91 -35.80 -64.75
CA GLY A 31 -18.34 -35.42 -66.06
C GLY A 31 -18.66 -34.02 -66.62
N THR A 32 -17.83 -33.28 -67.38
CA THR A 32 -16.39 -33.27 -67.74
C THR A 32 -16.16 -32.16 -68.79
N GLY A 33 -14.94 -31.61 -68.90
CA GLY A 33 -14.42 -30.88 -70.08
C GLY A 33 -13.38 -29.80 -69.72
N SER A 34 -12.07 -30.11 -69.65
CA SER A 34 -10.99 -29.94 -70.68
C SER A 34 -10.31 -28.54 -70.56
N SER A 35 -8.99 -28.30 -70.56
CA SER A 35 -7.81 -28.92 -71.20
C SER A 35 -6.47 -28.49 -70.53
N ALA A 36 -5.40 -29.31 -70.69
CA ALA A 36 -4.01 -29.18 -70.16
C ALA A 36 -3.03 -28.56 -71.21
N PRO A 37 -1.66 -28.75 -71.25
CA PRO A 37 -0.65 -29.32 -70.31
C PRO A 37 0.81 -28.69 -70.30
N ALA A 38 1.71 -29.28 -69.47
CA ALA A 38 3.18 -29.53 -69.67
C ALA A 38 4.19 -28.35 -69.46
N ARG A 39 5.48 -28.48 -69.04
CA ARG A 39 6.44 -29.57 -68.66
C ARG A 39 7.75 -28.93 -68.07
N THR A 40 8.33 -29.55 -67.03
CA THR A 40 9.78 -29.88 -66.76
C THR A 40 10.99 -28.89 -66.74
N HIS A 41 11.91 -29.18 -65.78
CA HIS A 41 13.39 -29.37 -65.88
C HIS A 41 14.41 -28.43 -65.13
N THR A 42 15.14 -29.07 -64.19
CA THR A 42 16.61 -29.05 -63.87
C THR A 42 17.40 -27.83 -63.35
N ALA A 43 17.88 -28.00 -62.10
CA ALA A 43 19.25 -27.89 -61.53
C ALA A 43 20.44 -27.21 -62.26
N ALA A 44 21.23 -26.45 -61.47
CA ALA A 44 22.68 -26.61 -61.17
C ALA A 44 23.64 -25.42 -61.43
N ARG A 45 24.64 -25.31 -60.51
CA ARG A 45 26.00 -24.70 -60.56
C ARG A 45 26.23 -23.26 -60.01
N GLY A 46 27.09 -23.15 -58.99
CA GLY A 46 27.88 -21.95 -58.62
C GLY A 46 29.21 -21.91 -59.40
N PRO A 47 30.37 -21.48 -58.85
CA PRO A 47 30.75 -20.39 -57.92
C PRO A 47 31.88 -19.48 -58.50
N HIS A 48 32.36 -18.44 -57.78
CA HIS A 48 33.74 -17.81 -57.80
C HIS A 48 33.66 -16.43 -57.07
N LEU A 49 34.33 -16.06 -55.96
CA LEU A 49 35.75 -15.98 -55.50
C LEU A 49 36.61 -14.87 -56.14
N ASN A 50 36.86 -13.77 -55.39
CA ASN A 50 38.15 -13.06 -55.16
C ASN A 50 37.91 -11.65 -54.55
N ARG A 51 38.40 -11.31 -53.34
CA ARG A 51 39.78 -11.04 -52.82
C ARG A 51 40.07 -9.53 -52.75
N GLY A 52 40.47 -9.04 -51.57
CA GLY A 52 41.09 -7.72 -51.40
C GLY A 52 41.13 -7.18 -49.95
N THR A 53 42.17 -7.54 -49.21
CA THR A 53 42.76 -6.85 -48.03
C THR A 53 44.29 -6.85 -48.26
N PRO A 54 45.22 -6.19 -47.50
CA PRO A 54 45.14 -5.31 -46.29
C PRO A 54 46.11 -4.08 -46.31
N ARG A 55 46.18 -3.28 -45.23
CA ARG A 55 47.32 -2.49 -44.66
C ARG A 55 46.76 -1.39 -43.72
N SER A 56 46.92 -1.37 -42.39
CA SER A 56 48.08 -1.21 -41.48
C SER A 56 48.57 0.25 -41.25
N ALA A 57 48.55 0.65 -39.96
CA ALA A 57 49.42 1.60 -39.24
C ALA A 57 48.93 3.03 -38.90
N GLY A 58 48.70 3.27 -37.60
CA GLY A 58 49.39 4.33 -36.83
C GLY A 58 48.70 5.69 -36.61
N PRO A 59 49.19 6.53 -35.67
CA PRO A 59 48.40 7.11 -34.57
C PRO A 59 48.26 8.64 -34.60
N ALA A 60 47.27 9.22 -33.89
CA ALA A 60 47.35 10.54 -33.23
C ALA A 60 46.04 10.96 -32.55
N ALA A 61 46.18 11.65 -31.42
CA ALA A 61 45.14 12.32 -30.65
C ALA A 61 44.83 13.74 -31.19
N CYS A 62 43.61 14.27 -30.97
CA CYS A 62 43.31 15.63 -30.44
C CYS A 62 41.83 16.02 -30.62
N GLY A 63 41.26 16.66 -29.57
CA GLY A 63 40.17 17.65 -29.62
C GLY A 63 38.80 17.19 -30.15
N ASP A 64 37.65 17.68 -29.74
CA ASP A 64 37.31 18.80 -28.88
C ASP A 64 35.86 18.62 -28.43
N ARG A 65 35.54 19.10 -27.22
CA ARG A 65 34.20 19.10 -26.63
C ARG A 65 33.59 20.49 -26.75
N THR A 66 32.40 20.57 -27.29
CA THR A 66 31.43 21.69 -27.17
C THR A 66 30.07 21.15 -27.63
N GLU A 67 28.90 21.55 -27.17
CA GLU A 67 28.42 22.34 -26.05
C GLU A 67 26.89 22.19 -26.13
N VAL A 68 26.17 21.93 -25.04
CA VAL A 68 24.71 22.15 -24.98
C VAL A 68 24.36 22.77 -23.63
N ALA A 69 24.14 24.10 -23.66
CA ALA A 69 23.48 24.87 -22.61
C ALA A 69 21.99 24.49 -22.54
N ALA A 70 21.32 24.24 -21.42
CA ALA A 70 21.17 24.93 -20.12
C ALA A 70 20.15 26.10 -20.13
N LEU A 71 19.06 25.92 -19.34
CA LEU A 71 18.24 26.89 -18.57
C LEU A 71 16.98 26.12 -18.08
N SER A 72 16.46 26.19 -16.85
CA SER A 72 16.79 26.90 -15.61
C SER A 72 15.94 26.30 -14.45
N ARG A 73 16.49 26.28 -13.23
CA ARG A 73 15.82 25.97 -11.94
C ARG A 73 15.76 27.25 -11.08
N PRO A 74 14.77 27.44 -10.19
CA PRO A 74 14.85 28.45 -9.15
C PRO A 74 15.49 27.90 -7.85
N ARG A 75 16.41 28.69 -7.27
CA ARG A 75 17.05 28.58 -5.94
C ARG A 75 16.37 29.55 -4.97
N VAL A 76 16.31 29.21 -3.68
CA VAL A 76 16.52 30.04 -2.45
C VAL A 76 16.45 29.05 -1.26
N ALA A 77 17.19 29.10 -0.14
CA ALA A 77 18.51 29.58 0.27
C ALA A 77 18.76 28.97 1.69
N HIS A 78 20.00 28.57 1.99
CA HIS A 78 20.44 28.20 3.35
C HIS A 78 21.36 29.29 3.89
N ALA A 79 21.13 29.70 5.14
CA ALA A 79 21.99 30.61 5.91
C ALA A 79 23.15 29.86 6.58
N PRO A 80 24.34 30.47 6.73
CA PRO A 80 25.43 29.90 7.53
C PRO A 80 25.44 30.46 8.96
N ALA A 81 26.04 29.68 9.86
CA ALA A 81 26.32 30.02 11.25
C ALA A 81 27.72 30.65 11.39
N GLU A 82 27.87 31.66 12.25
CA GLU A 82 29.18 32.04 12.81
C GLU A 82 29.08 32.44 14.29
N ARG A 83 30.13 32.09 15.04
CA ARG A 83 30.41 32.43 16.43
C ARG A 83 31.14 33.78 16.51
N GLY A 84 30.60 34.66 17.36
CA GLY A 84 31.31 35.37 18.43
C GLY A 84 32.52 36.26 18.14
N SER A 85 32.31 37.58 18.23
CA SER A 85 33.19 38.52 18.97
C SER A 85 32.56 39.91 19.10
N ARG A 86 32.60 40.48 20.30
CA ARG A 86 32.36 41.89 20.71
C ARG A 86 33.74 42.59 20.86
N PRO A 87 33.88 43.92 21.14
CA PRO A 87 32.88 44.99 21.32
C PRO A 87 33.26 46.36 20.64
N ASP A 88 32.39 47.37 20.86
CA ASP A 88 32.66 48.80 21.14
C ASP A 88 32.20 49.94 20.19
N ALA A 89 31.47 50.86 20.86
CA ALA A 89 31.46 52.33 20.81
C ALA A 89 30.70 53.17 19.75
N GLY A 90 29.84 54.08 20.29
CA GLY A 90 29.46 55.41 19.76
C GLY A 90 28.32 55.43 18.73
N GLY A 91 27.30 56.30 18.75
CA GLY A 91 27.00 57.55 19.46
C GLY A 91 26.26 58.51 18.49
N GLY A 92 25.17 59.17 18.94
CA GLY A 92 24.51 60.32 18.26
C GLY A 92 23.14 60.03 17.61
N ALA A 93 21.99 60.37 18.23
CA ALA A 93 21.24 61.66 18.22
C ALA A 93 20.23 61.78 17.02
N ALA A 94 18.93 61.47 17.18
CA ALA A 94 17.75 62.35 17.47
C ALA A 94 17.20 63.12 16.23
N PRO A 95 15.90 63.57 16.13
CA PRO A 95 14.86 63.75 17.17
C PRO A 95 13.37 63.35 16.84
N GLN A 96 12.56 63.23 17.91
CA GLN A 96 11.16 63.68 18.21
C GLN A 96 10.11 63.93 17.08
N ALA A 97 8.78 63.83 17.24
CA ALA A 97 7.80 63.33 18.23
C ALA A 97 6.36 63.63 17.71
N LEU A 98 5.35 62.79 18.03
CA LEU A 98 3.96 63.13 18.49
C LEU A 98 3.13 61.81 18.56
N LEU A 99 2.92 61.17 19.71
CA LEU A 99 1.91 61.37 20.78
C LEU A 99 0.44 61.11 20.42
N GLY A 100 -0.13 60.11 21.10
CA GLY A 100 -1.56 59.81 21.22
C GLY A 100 -1.78 58.57 22.09
N ALA A 101 -1.91 58.75 23.41
CA ALA A 101 -2.00 57.71 24.44
C ALA A 101 -3.44 57.44 24.89
N VAL A 102 -3.78 56.18 25.21
CA VAL A 102 -4.81 55.82 26.22
C VAL A 102 -4.34 54.58 27.01
N GLN A 103 -4.32 54.70 28.34
CA GLN A 103 -3.92 53.70 29.33
C GLN A 103 -5.00 52.63 29.59
N GLN A 104 -4.58 51.41 29.94
CA GLN A 104 -5.40 50.41 30.65
C GLN A 104 -4.61 49.75 31.82
N PRO A 105 -5.28 49.35 32.92
CA PRO A 105 -4.63 49.11 34.20
C PRO A 105 -4.13 47.67 34.41
N ARG A 106 -2.98 47.56 35.08
CA ARG A 106 -2.42 46.32 35.64
C ARG A 106 -3.08 46.00 36.99
N ARG A 107 -3.92 44.97 37.06
CA ARG A 107 -4.20 44.17 38.28
C ARG A 107 -4.88 42.86 37.88
N GLY A 108 -4.28 41.70 38.16
CA GLY A 108 -4.96 40.40 37.94
C GLY A 108 -4.11 39.16 37.63
N ARG A 109 -2.77 39.20 37.61
CA ARG A 109 -1.93 38.03 37.23
C ARG A 109 -1.14 37.35 38.37
N ARG A 110 -1.55 37.50 39.63
CA ARG A 110 -0.89 36.83 40.78
C ARG A 110 -1.74 35.79 41.53
N ALA A 111 -3.03 35.62 41.22
CA ALA A 111 -3.88 34.62 41.87
C ALA A 111 -3.96 33.26 41.15
N ALA A 112 -3.70 33.19 39.83
CA ALA A 112 -3.82 31.94 39.06
C ALA A 112 -2.61 31.01 39.16
N ARG A 113 -1.43 31.49 39.62
CA ARG A 113 -0.20 30.67 39.72
C ARG A 113 -0.04 29.93 41.06
N ARG A 114 -0.92 30.16 42.05
CA ARG A 114 -0.85 29.48 43.36
C ARG A 114 -1.77 28.26 43.49
N ARG A 115 -2.78 28.07 42.60
CA ARG A 115 -3.66 26.87 42.62
C ARG A 115 -3.11 25.66 41.84
N CYS A 116 -2.22 25.84 40.86
CA CYS A 116 -1.60 24.70 40.14
C CYS A 116 -0.39 24.06 40.86
N ARG A 117 0.14 24.66 41.94
CA ARG A 117 1.27 24.09 42.69
C ARG A 117 0.86 23.17 43.85
N ARG A 118 -0.40 23.19 44.29
CA ARG A 118 -0.91 22.30 45.36
C ARG A 118 -1.52 20.99 44.86
N ALA A 119 -1.79 20.84 43.55
CA ALA A 119 -2.24 19.58 42.96
C ALA A 119 -1.09 18.64 42.54
N ARG A 120 0.17 19.15 42.49
CA ARG A 120 1.36 18.35 42.14
C ARG A 120 2.10 17.75 43.34
N THR A 121 1.75 18.14 44.57
CA THR A 121 2.36 17.61 45.80
C THR A 121 1.55 16.49 46.48
N ALA A 122 0.36 16.16 45.98
CA ALA A 122 -0.45 15.04 46.49
C ALA A 122 -0.33 13.73 45.67
N ALA A 123 0.25 13.78 44.45
CA ALA A 123 0.44 12.61 43.60
C ALA A 123 1.86 11.97 43.73
N GLY A 124 2.72 12.54 44.56
CA GLY A 124 4.13 12.14 44.72
C GLY A 124 4.42 11.17 45.87
N ALA A 125 3.41 10.69 46.61
CA ALA A 125 3.62 9.94 47.86
C ALA A 125 3.18 8.47 47.84
N LEU A 126 2.85 7.88 46.68
CA LEU A 126 2.43 6.46 46.58
C LEU A 126 3.12 5.66 45.46
N ARG A 127 4.35 6.06 45.07
CA ARG A 127 5.23 5.24 44.23
C ARG A 127 6.64 5.23 44.81
N GLY A 128 6.77 4.61 45.98
CA GLY A 128 8.04 4.15 46.51
C GLY A 128 7.95 2.64 46.71
N SER A 129 8.99 1.92 46.27
CA SER A 129 9.28 0.51 46.59
C SER A 129 8.80 -0.56 45.60
N ALA A 130 9.46 -0.60 44.43
CA ALA A 130 9.92 -1.78 43.69
C ALA A 130 10.51 -1.26 42.36
N GLY A 131 11.81 -1.17 42.09
CA GLY A 131 12.90 -2.05 42.49
C GLY A 131 13.21 -3.01 41.33
N ALA A 132 14.26 -2.70 40.56
CA ALA A 132 14.89 -3.47 39.46
C ALA A 132 14.36 -3.28 38.02
N GLN A 133 15.14 -2.51 37.26
CA GLN A 133 15.17 -2.47 35.79
C GLN A 133 15.42 -3.86 35.21
N LEU A 134 14.47 -4.37 34.43
CA LEU A 134 14.69 -5.45 33.48
C LEU A 134 14.65 -4.84 32.08
N ARG A 135 15.82 -4.67 31.46
CA ARG A 135 15.93 -4.65 29.99
C ARG A 135 15.23 -5.92 29.47
N PRO A 136 14.35 -5.86 28.46
CA PRO A 136 13.89 -7.08 27.83
C PRO A 136 15.10 -7.77 27.21
N ARG A 137 15.42 -8.98 27.70
CA ARG A 137 16.38 -9.88 27.06
C ARG A 137 15.91 -10.18 25.63
N PRO A 138 16.80 -10.51 24.69
CA PRO A 138 16.45 -10.79 23.29
C PRO A 138 15.57 -12.05 23.07
N ASP A 139 15.22 -12.79 24.12
CA ASP A 139 14.67 -14.15 24.01
C ASP A 139 13.14 -14.26 24.27
N GLN A 140 12.35 -13.23 23.95
CA GLN A 140 10.89 -13.38 23.90
C GLN A 140 10.32 -12.97 22.54
N LEU A 141 10.70 -13.72 21.49
CA LEU A 141 9.77 -13.99 20.39
C LEU A 141 8.70 -14.96 20.90
N ARG A 142 7.63 -14.46 21.52
CA ARG A 142 6.43 -15.29 21.67
C ARG A 142 5.79 -15.45 20.29
N PRO A 143 5.53 -16.68 19.80
CA PRO A 143 4.75 -16.88 18.59
C PRO A 143 3.40 -16.16 18.76
N GLY A 144 2.99 -15.41 17.73
CA GLY A 144 1.76 -14.63 17.79
C GLY A 144 0.55 -15.51 18.07
N ARG A 145 -0.26 -15.15 19.08
CA ARG A 145 -1.49 -15.87 19.44
C ARG A 145 -2.49 -16.03 18.28
N VAL A 146 -2.39 -15.22 17.23
CA VAL A 146 -3.19 -15.35 15.99
C VAL A 146 -3.01 -16.71 15.33
N LEU A 147 -1.80 -17.25 15.40
CA LEU A 147 -1.46 -18.54 14.80
C LEU A 147 -1.59 -19.69 15.79
N ALA A 148 -1.39 -19.44 17.09
CA ALA A 148 -1.63 -20.43 18.13
C ALA A 148 -3.12 -20.80 18.27
N VAL A 149 -4.06 -19.85 18.08
CA VAL A 149 -5.51 -20.14 18.14
C VAL A 149 -5.99 -20.92 16.91
N ALA A 150 -5.28 -20.84 15.79
CA ALA A 150 -5.53 -21.69 14.62
C ALA A 150 -4.83 -23.07 14.71
N GLY A 151 -3.91 -23.24 15.66
CA GLY A 151 -3.08 -24.43 15.87
C GLY A 151 -3.51 -25.23 17.10
N GLY A 152 -4.69 -25.84 17.04
CA GLY A 152 -4.96 -26.99 17.89
C GLY A 152 -4.18 -28.19 17.36
N GLY A 153 -3.03 -28.49 17.96
CA GLY A 153 -2.22 -29.67 17.64
C GLY A 153 -0.80 -29.33 17.23
N ALA A 154 0.16 -29.88 17.97
CA ALA A 154 1.58 -29.82 17.69
C ALA A 154 1.88 -30.37 16.28
N SER A 155 2.25 -29.49 15.34
CA SER A 155 3.07 -29.75 14.14
C SER A 155 3.10 -28.47 13.29
N HIS A 156 4.29 -27.91 13.06
CA HIS A 156 4.61 -26.65 12.35
C HIS A 156 4.24 -25.33 13.05
N ASP A 157 5.14 -24.83 13.91
CA ASP A 157 5.09 -23.47 14.44
C ASP A 157 5.29 -22.45 13.31
N LEU A 158 4.19 -21.86 12.82
CA LEU A 158 4.28 -20.72 11.90
C LEU A 158 4.87 -19.53 12.66
N GLN A 159 6.14 -19.24 12.41
CA GLN A 159 6.82 -18.10 13.02
C GLN A 159 6.36 -16.79 12.38
N GLY A 160 6.15 -15.78 13.20
CA GLY A 160 5.71 -14.46 12.78
C GLY A 160 6.24 -13.38 13.70
N TYR A 161 6.43 -12.18 13.16
CA TYR A 161 6.86 -11.02 13.93
C TYR A 161 5.66 -10.09 14.17
N LEU A 162 5.35 -9.83 15.44
CA LEU A 162 4.36 -8.83 15.82
C LEU A 162 5.05 -7.47 15.99
N THR A 163 4.59 -6.48 15.22
CA THR A 163 5.06 -5.10 15.38
C THR A 163 4.55 -4.48 16.68
N TRP A 164 5.20 -3.39 17.11
CA TRP A 164 4.82 -2.63 18.31
C TRP A 164 3.36 -2.15 18.29
N GLU A 165 2.76 -1.96 17.10
CA GLU A 165 1.37 -1.57 16.94
C GLU A 165 0.39 -2.59 17.53
N TRP A 166 0.73 -3.88 17.44
CA TRP A 166 -0.07 -4.96 18.03
C TRP A 166 0.03 -4.98 19.54
N ALA A 167 1.21 -4.71 20.09
CA ALA A 167 1.40 -4.61 21.54
C ALA A 167 0.58 -3.48 22.17
N ASN A 168 0.24 -2.45 21.40
CA ASN A 168 -0.59 -1.31 21.81
C ASN A 168 -2.03 -1.39 21.27
N SER A 169 -2.43 -2.53 20.72
CA SER A 169 -3.78 -2.78 20.20
C SER A 169 -4.28 -1.70 19.22
N LEU A 170 -3.39 -1.25 18.33
CA LEU A 170 -3.67 -0.25 17.28
C LEU A 170 -4.13 -0.88 15.96
N ARG A 171 -3.96 -2.20 15.81
CA ARG A 171 -4.35 -2.99 14.63
C ARG A 171 -5.35 -4.06 15.04
N GLY A 172 -6.38 -4.25 14.23
CA GLY A 172 -7.44 -5.22 14.49
C GLY A 172 -7.21 -6.52 13.73
N TYR A 173 -7.72 -7.63 14.25
CA TYR A 173 -7.48 -8.95 13.68
C TYR A 173 -8.43 -9.31 12.52
N THR A 174 -9.48 -8.52 12.29
CA THR A 174 -10.49 -8.79 11.24
C THR A 174 -9.90 -9.00 9.84
N TYR A 175 -8.96 -8.16 9.40
CA TYR A 175 -8.34 -8.29 8.07
C TYR A 175 -7.28 -9.41 8.02
N PRO A 176 -6.34 -9.52 8.97
CA PRO A 176 -5.42 -10.67 9.03
C PRO A 176 -6.10 -12.03 9.11
N LEU A 177 -7.29 -12.12 9.73
CA LEU A 177 -8.03 -13.37 9.84
C LEU A 177 -8.43 -13.95 8.47
N ILE A 178 -8.64 -13.10 7.46
CA ILE A 178 -8.88 -13.54 6.08
C ILE A 178 -7.67 -14.35 5.58
N PHE A 179 -6.45 -13.84 5.77
CA PHE A 179 -5.24 -14.54 5.36
C PHE A 179 -4.94 -15.75 6.23
N ALA A 180 -5.16 -15.66 7.54
CA ALA A 180 -5.03 -16.79 8.45
C ALA A 180 -5.94 -17.96 8.05
N SER A 181 -7.17 -17.68 7.58
CA SER A 181 -8.08 -18.71 7.08
C SER A 181 -7.55 -19.40 5.81
N ILE A 182 -6.93 -18.64 4.91
CA ILE A 182 -6.27 -19.18 3.71
C ILE A 182 -5.11 -20.09 4.11
N TYR A 183 -4.25 -19.63 5.02
CA TYR A 183 -3.13 -20.44 5.52
C TYR A 183 -3.61 -21.71 6.21
N LYS A 184 -4.68 -21.62 7.01
CA LYS A 184 -5.26 -22.79 7.67
C LYS A 184 -5.83 -23.78 6.67
N ALA A 185 -6.50 -23.31 5.62
CA ALA A 185 -6.99 -24.17 4.55
C ALA A 185 -5.85 -24.89 3.82
N LEU A 186 -4.76 -24.20 3.51
CA LEU A 186 -3.56 -24.80 2.89
C LEU A 186 -2.93 -25.86 3.80
N GLN A 187 -2.81 -25.58 5.09
CA GLN A 187 -2.33 -26.53 6.09
C GLN A 187 -3.21 -27.78 6.16
N LEU A 188 -4.54 -27.63 6.21
CA LEU A 188 -5.48 -28.75 6.24
C LEU A 188 -5.42 -29.62 4.98
N LEU A 189 -5.01 -29.05 3.84
CA LEU A 189 -4.81 -29.75 2.58
C LEU A 189 -3.42 -30.38 2.45
N GLY A 190 -2.53 -30.22 3.44
CA GLY A 190 -1.13 -30.65 3.35
C GLY A 190 -0.34 -29.92 2.25
N LYS A 191 -0.71 -28.69 1.92
CA LYS A 191 -0.12 -27.85 0.86
C LYS A 191 0.40 -26.52 1.41
N ASP A 192 1.06 -26.56 2.55
CA ASP A 192 1.66 -25.41 3.24
C ASP A 192 3.08 -25.07 2.75
N ASP A 193 3.36 -25.33 1.46
CA ASP A 193 4.60 -24.90 0.82
C ASP A 193 4.75 -23.38 0.85
N VAL A 194 5.98 -22.91 1.06
CA VAL A 194 6.32 -21.49 1.19
C VAL A 194 5.85 -20.67 -0.01
N GLN A 195 5.95 -21.21 -1.24
CA GLN A 195 5.49 -20.50 -2.44
C GLN A 195 3.97 -20.33 -2.42
N LEU A 196 3.22 -21.34 -1.96
CA LEU A 196 1.76 -21.22 -1.85
C LEU A 196 1.36 -20.22 -0.76
N LEU A 197 2.06 -20.20 0.38
CA LEU A 197 1.83 -19.23 1.45
C LEU A 197 2.10 -17.78 0.99
N ILE A 198 3.05 -17.56 0.08
CA ILE A 198 3.34 -16.24 -0.50
C ILE A 198 2.32 -15.86 -1.58
N TRP A 199 2.03 -16.76 -2.53
CA TRP A 199 1.28 -16.44 -3.74
C TRP A 199 -0.24 -16.49 -3.57
N VAL A 200 -0.79 -17.42 -2.77
CA VAL A 200 -2.24 -17.60 -2.65
C VAL A 200 -2.94 -16.35 -2.05
N PRO A 201 -2.43 -15.71 -0.98
CA PRO A 201 -2.99 -14.44 -0.50
C PRO A 201 -3.02 -13.34 -1.55
N ARG A 202 -1.94 -13.22 -2.34
CA ARG A 202 -1.82 -12.22 -3.41
C ARG A 202 -2.81 -12.51 -4.54
N LEU A 203 -2.98 -13.78 -4.91
CA LEU A 203 -3.95 -14.21 -5.90
C LEU A 203 -5.38 -13.95 -5.43
N ALA A 204 -5.71 -14.29 -4.17
CA ALA A 204 -7.02 -14.00 -3.59
C ALA A 204 -7.32 -12.48 -3.62
N GLN A 205 -6.34 -11.66 -3.25
CA GLN A 205 -6.43 -10.20 -3.31
C GLN A 205 -6.64 -9.70 -4.74
N ALA A 206 -5.92 -10.27 -5.73
CA ALA A 206 -6.06 -9.93 -7.14
C ALA A 206 -7.43 -10.32 -7.71
N VAL A 207 -7.94 -11.50 -7.34
CA VAL A 207 -9.28 -11.96 -7.74
C VAL A 207 -10.36 -11.03 -7.16
N LEU A 208 -10.26 -10.65 -5.89
CA LEU A 208 -11.16 -9.67 -5.28
C LEU A 208 -11.10 -8.31 -5.98
N ALA A 209 -9.91 -7.83 -6.35
CA ALA A 209 -9.75 -6.60 -7.11
C ALA A 209 -10.41 -6.68 -8.49
N ALA A 210 -10.22 -7.80 -9.21
CA ALA A 210 -10.85 -8.04 -10.51
C ALA A 210 -12.39 -8.05 -10.40
N PHE A 211 -12.95 -8.68 -9.35
CA PHE A 211 -14.38 -8.60 -9.07
C PHE A 211 -14.85 -7.17 -8.80
N ALA A 212 -14.06 -6.37 -8.08
CA ALA A 212 -14.33 -4.95 -7.89
C ALA A 212 -14.35 -4.21 -9.23
N ASP A 213 -13.38 -4.41 -10.11
CA ASP A 213 -13.34 -3.74 -11.41
C ASP A 213 -14.55 -4.13 -12.29
N VAL A 214 -15.00 -5.38 -12.25
CA VAL A 214 -16.25 -5.82 -12.92
C VAL A 214 -17.47 -5.12 -12.33
N LYS A 215 -17.52 -4.95 -11.00
CA LYS A 215 -18.61 -4.21 -10.34
C LYS A 215 -18.58 -2.72 -10.68
N LEU A 216 -17.40 -2.11 -10.82
CA LEU A 216 -17.26 -0.74 -11.32
C LEU A 216 -17.80 -0.62 -12.75
N TYR A 217 -17.47 -1.54 -13.65
CA TYR A 217 -18.02 -1.58 -15.00
C TYR A 217 -19.55 -1.68 -14.98
N SER A 218 -20.10 -2.62 -14.22
CA SER A 218 -21.54 -2.83 -14.10
C SER A 218 -22.26 -1.61 -13.52
N LEU A 219 -21.69 -0.96 -12.51
CA LEU A 219 -22.20 0.28 -11.94
C LEU A 219 -22.30 1.38 -13.01
N VAL A 220 -21.22 1.65 -13.74
CA VAL A 220 -21.22 2.70 -14.76
C VAL A 220 -22.16 2.38 -15.91
N GLN A 221 -22.24 1.10 -16.31
CA GLN A 221 -23.17 0.66 -17.35
C GLN A 221 -24.62 0.95 -16.96
N HIS A 222 -24.98 0.77 -15.69
CA HIS A 222 -26.32 1.05 -15.18
C HIS A 222 -26.61 2.55 -15.01
N LEU A 223 -25.61 3.34 -14.58
CA LEU A 223 -25.77 4.79 -14.38
C LEU A 223 -25.82 5.58 -15.70
N GLU A 224 -25.08 5.11 -16.69
CA GLU A 224 -24.91 5.73 -18.00
C GLU A 224 -25.24 4.75 -19.12
N ASN A 225 -24.23 4.28 -19.85
CA ASN A 225 -24.36 3.39 -20.99
C ASN A 225 -23.12 2.52 -21.13
N ALA A 226 -23.21 1.48 -21.97
CA ALA A 226 -22.12 0.52 -22.18
C ALA A 226 -20.83 1.18 -22.70
N GLU A 227 -20.92 2.25 -23.49
CA GLU A 227 -19.75 2.95 -24.01
C GLU A 227 -18.98 3.69 -22.92
N THR A 228 -19.69 4.40 -22.03
CA THR A 228 -19.08 5.12 -20.89
C THR A 228 -18.44 4.11 -19.95
N ALA A 229 -19.13 2.99 -19.69
CA ALA A 229 -18.61 1.90 -18.86
C ALA A 229 -17.30 1.33 -19.41
N LYS A 230 -17.22 1.09 -20.74
CA LYS A 230 -15.97 0.63 -21.40
C LYS A 230 -14.84 1.63 -21.22
N CYS A 231 -15.09 2.94 -21.37
CA CYS A 231 -14.07 3.97 -21.17
C CYS A 231 -13.59 4.04 -19.71
N VAL A 232 -14.50 4.00 -18.72
CA VAL A 232 -14.13 4.02 -17.29
C VAL A 232 -13.33 2.77 -16.93
N PHE A 233 -13.78 1.60 -17.37
CA PHE A 233 -13.10 0.34 -17.14
C PHE A 233 -11.71 0.32 -17.78
N PHE A 234 -11.58 0.85 -19.01
CA PHE A 234 -10.27 1.04 -19.63
C PHE A 234 -9.35 1.94 -18.78
N CYS A 235 -9.81 3.11 -18.33
CA CYS A 235 -9.00 3.98 -17.47
C CYS A 235 -8.60 3.30 -16.15
N GLN A 236 -9.50 2.56 -15.52
CA GLN A 236 -9.23 1.80 -14.31
C GLN A 236 -8.16 0.72 -14.52
N LEU A 237 -8.33 -0.10 -15.56
CA LEU A 237 -7.36 -1.15 -15.93
C LEU A 237 -6.05 -0.59 -16.46
N CYS A 238 -6.03 0.64 -16.96
CA CYS A 238 -4.83 1.28 -17.47
C CYS A 238 -4.07 2.05 -16.38
N SER A 239 -4.64 2.27 -15.20
CA SER A 239 -3.99 3.06 -14.15
C SER A 239 -2.75 2.36 -13.60
N TRP A 240 -1.59 3.01 -13.75
CA TRP A 240 -0.32 2.47 -13.24
C TRP A 240 -0.35 2.23 -11.73
N PHE A 241 -1.03 3.11 -10.98
CA PHE A 241 -1.11 3.02 -9.53
C PHE A 241 -2.07 1.91 -9.06
N THR A 242 -3.14 1.65 -9.82
CA THR A 242 -3.99 0.47 -9.61
C THR A 242 -3.16 -0.80 -9.76
N TRP A 243 -2.37 -0.93 -10.82
CA TRP A 243 -1.48 -2.10 -11.03
C TRP A 243 -0.48 -2.27 -9.90
N TYR A 244 0.12 -1.16 -9.45
CA TYR A 244 1.06 -1.16 -8.33
C TYR A 244 0.43 -1.66 -7.02
N SER A 245 -0.85 -1.35 -6.78
CA SER A 245 -1.48 -1.52 -5.45
C SER A 245 -2.46 -2.70 -5.34
N CYS A 246 -3.17 -3.06 -6.42
CA CYS A 246 -4.37 -3.91 -6.34
C CYS A 246 -4.10 -5.36 -5.92
N THR A 247 -2.89 -5.86 -6.19
CA THR A 247 -2.47 -7.24 -5.83
C THR A 247 -1.80 -7.31 -4.46
N ARG A 248 -1.49 -6.16 -3.84
CA ARG A 248 -0.83 -6.09 -2.54
C ARG A 248 -1.87 -6.26 -1.43
N THR A 249 -1.54 -7.05 -0.42
CA THR A 249 -2.37 -7.33 0.77
C THR A 249 -2.36 -6.16 1.77
N LEU A 250 -2.63 -4.94 1.27
CA LEU A 250 -2.72 -3.71 2.05
C LEU A 250 -4.16 -3.46 2.48
N THR A 251 -4.34 -2.94 3.70
CA THR A 251 -5.68 -2.50 4.15
C THR A 251 -6.25 -1.38 3.27
N ASN A 252 -5.41 -0.53 2.66
CA ASN A 252 -5.86 0.46 1.67
C ASN A 252 -6.43 -0.19 0.40
N THR A 253 -5.87 -1.33 -0.03
CA THR A 253 -6.40 -2.05 -1.18
C THR A 253 -7.79 -2.61 -0.86
N MET A 254 -7.97 -3.17 0.33
CA MET A 254 -9.27 -3.64 0.79
C MET A 254 -10.29 -2.51 0.97
N GLU A 255 -9.86 -1.34 1.47
CA GLU A 255 -10.65 -0.12 1.57
C GLU A 255 -11.16 0.34 0.18
N THR A 256 -10.32 0.30 -0.85
CA THR A 256 -10.71 0.62 -2.24
C THR A 256 -11.70 -0.41 -2.80
N ILE A 257 -11.46 -1.71 -2.61
CA ILE A 257 -12.34 -2.78 -3.10
C ILE A 257 -13.73 -2.67 -2.46
N LEU A 258 -13.78 -2.52 -1.13
CA LEU A 258 -15.03 -2.35 -0.40
C LEU A 258 -15.74 -1.07 -0.80
N THR A 259 -15.00 0.00 -1.12
CA THR A 259 -15.58 1.23 -1.66
C THR A 259 -16.28 0.97 -3.00
N ILE A 260 -15.67 0.24 -3.93
CA ILE A 260 -16.30 -0.09 -5.22
C ILE A 260 -17.54 -0.97 -5.03
N PHE A 261 -17.48 -1.97 -4.14
CA PHE A 261 -18.63 -2.81 -3.82
C PHE A 261 -19.76 -2.01 -3.18
N ALA A 262 -19.45 -1.13 -2.23
CA ALA A 262 -20.44 -0.28 -1.59
C ALA A 262 -21.09 0.69 -2.59
N LEU A 263 -20.31 1.27 -3.51
CA LEU A 263 -20.84 2.13 -4.58
C LEU A 263 -21.84 1.41 -5.49
N SER A 264 -21.66 0.11 -5.68
CA SER A 264 -22.59 -0.71 -6.48
C SER A 264 -24.00 -0.81 -5.86
N TYR A 265 -24.16 -0.49 -4.58
CA TYR A 265 -25.44 -0.50 -3.87
C TYR A 265 -25.85 0.89 -3.35
N TYR A 266 -25.04 1.92 -3.61
CA TYR A 266 -25.29 3.27 -3.13
C TYR A 266 -26.46 3.92 -3.90
N PRO A 267 -27.46 4.51 -3.22
CA PRO A 267 -28.62 5.12 -3.87
C PRO A 267 -28.25 6.46 -4.53
N ILE A 268 -27.78 6.38 -5.78
CA ILE A 268 -27.46 7.57 -6.58
C ILE A 268 -28.76 8.21 -7.08
N LYS A 269 -28.85 9.54 -7.03
CA LYS A 269 -30.00 10.30 -7.55
C LYS A 269 -30.34 9.87 -8.98
N GLY A 270 -31.57 9.41 -9.17
CA GLY A 270 -32.10 8.97 -10.46
C GLY A 270 -31.80 7.52 -10.83
N SER A 271 -31.19 6.72 -9.94
CA SER A 271 -31.02 5.27 -10.10
C SER A 271 -31.97 4.50 -9.19
N LYS A 272 -32.45 3.34 -9.65
CA LYS A 272 -33.29 2.41 -8.87
C LYS A 272 -32.45 1.40 -8.05
N MET A 273 -31.11 1.47 -8.11
CA MET A 273 -30.20 0.40 -7.67
C MET A 273 -29.79 0.45 -6.18
N GLY A 274 -30.50 1.25 -5.36
CA GLY A 274 -30.13 1.49 -3.96
C GLY A 274 -30.53 0.36 -3.00
N ASN A 275 -29.59 -0.11 -2.19
CA ASN A 275 -29.90 -0.90 -1.01
C ASN A 275 -29.10 -0.36 0.18
N SER A 276 -29.79 0.39 1.05
CA SER A 276 -29.19 1.08 2.19
C SER A 276 -28.48 0.14 3.15
N CYS A 277 -29.07 -1.01 3.47
CA CYS A 277 -28.46 -2.00 4.34
C CYS A 277 -27.14 -2.55 3.77
N LYS A 278 -27.14 -2.95 2.48
CA LYS A 278 -25.95 -3.56 1.84
C LYS A 278 -24.77 -2.59 1.75
N TYR A 279 -24.99 -1.37 1.26
CA TYR A 279 -23.88 -0.43 1.14
C TYR A 279 -23.38 0.02 2.52
N LEU A 280 -24.27 0.26 3.49
CA LEU A 280 -23.86 0.60 4.86
C LEU A 280 -23.07 -0.53 5.52
N ALA A 281 -23.44 -1.80 5.29
CA ALA A 281 -22.69 -2.95 5.80
C ALA A 281 -21.27 -3.02 5.22
N LEU A 282 -21.12 -2.78 3.92
CA LEU A 282 -19.81 -2.75 3.27
C LEU A 282 -18.95 -1.57 3.74
N VAL A 283 -19.55 -0.39 3.94
CA VAL A 283 -18.86 0.79 4.49
C VAL A 283 -18.45 0.54 5.95
N ALA A 284 -19.33 -0.02 6.76
CA ALA A 284 -19.04 -0.35 8.15
C ALA A 284 -17.91 -1.39 8.25
N LEU A 285 -17.90 -2.41 7.39
CA LEU A 285 -16.79 -3.36 7.27
C LEU A 285 -15.48 -2.66 6.86
N ALA A 286 -15.53 -1.72 5.93
CA ALA A 286 -14.36 -0.93 5.52
C ALA A 286 -13.81 -0.11 6.69
N ILE A 287 -14.67 0.52 7.50
CA ILE A 287 -14.29 1.28 8.69
C ILE A 287 -13.67 0.37 9.78
N VAL A 288 -14.22 -0.84 9.96
CA VAL A 288 -13.65 -1.83 10.90
C VAL A 288 -12.24 -2.25 10.49
N ILE A 289 -12.05 -2.57 9.20
CA ILE A 289 -10.73 -2.94 8.66
C ILE A 289 -9.78 -1.74 8.70
N ARG A 290 -10.30 -0.55 8.39
CA ARG A 290 -9.54 0.68 8.34
C ARG A 290 -10.40 1.89 8.70
N PRO A 291 -10.21 2.50 9.89
CA PRO A 291 -11.02 3.63 10.35
C PRO A 291 -11.06 4.82 9.39
N THR A 292 -10.02 5.01 8.57
CA THR A 292 -9.94 6.09 7.60
C THR A 292 -10.98 6.02 6.49
N ALA A 293 -11.61 4.85 6.28
CA ALA A 293 -12.66 4.66 5.26
C ALA A 293 -13.88 5.57 5.49
N VAL A 294 -14.06 6.06 6.72
CA VAL A 294 -15.10 7.05 7.05
C VAL A 294 -14.93 8.35 6.28
N ILE A 295 -13.70 8.73 5.94
CA ILE A 295 -13.38 10.02 5.31
C ILE A 295 -13.97 10.10 3.90
N PRO A 296 -13.65 9.22 2.94
CA PRO A 296 -14.23 9.29 1.60
C PRO A 296 -15.74 9.05 1.59
N TRP A 297 -16.27 8.26 2.55
CA TRP A 297 -17.69 7.94 2.61
C TRP A 297 -18.55 8.99 3.31
N MET A 298 -17.98 9.84 4.16
CA MET A 298 -18.73 10.88 4.88
C MET A 298 -19.63 11.73 3.95
N PRO A 299 -19.13 12.35 2.87
CA PRO A 299 -19.99 13.17 2.00
C PRO A 299 -21.09 12.35 1.32
N LEU A 300 -20.84 11.09 0.94
CA LEU A 300 -21.85 10.22 0.34
C LEU A 300 -22.94 9.85 1.34
N VAL A 301 -22.56 9.35 2.52
CA VAL A 301 -23.51 8.95 3.56
C VAL A 301 -24.34 10.15 4.02
N PHE A 302 -23.70 11.32 4.20
CA PHE A 302 -24.39 12.55 4.56
C PHE A 302 -25.35 12.99 3.45
N SER A 303 -24.94 12.93 2.18
CA SER A 303 -25.81 13.26 1.06
C SER A 303 -27.02 12.34 0.96
N HIS A 304 -26.86 11.05 1.20
CA HIS A 304 -27.98 10.10 1.25
C HIS A 304 -28.91 10.39 2.43
N PHE A 305 -28.37 10.66 3.62
CA PHE A 305 -29.15 11.03 4.80
C PHE A 305 -30.02 12.28 4.57
N LEU A 306 -29.49 13.28 3.85
CA LEU A 306 -30.24 14.49 3.52
C LEU A 306 -31.36 14.25 2.49
N GLN A 307 -31.21 13.27 1.62
CA GLN A 307 -32.19 12.94 0.57
C GLN A 307 -33.30 12.02 1.07
N GLU A 308 -33.02 11.22 2.09
CA GLU A 308 -33.95 10.25 2.63
C GLU A 308 -35.07 10.95 3.41
N GLN A 309 -36.32 10.65 3.03
CA GLN A 309 -37.49 11.24 3.68
C GLN A 309 -37.73 10.60 5.05
N ARG A 310 -37.53 9.27 5.14
CA ARG A 310 -37.71 8.52 6.39
C ARG A 310 -36.38 8.35 7.11
N LYS A 311 -35.84 9.45 7.63
CA LYS A 311 -34.56 9.48 8.35
C LYS A 311 -34.50 8.51 9.52
N GLY A 312 -35.59 8.39 10.27
CA GLY A 312 -35.72 7.46 11.39
C GLY A 312 -35.56 6.00 10.97
N ASP A 313 -36.17 5.61 9.85
CA ASP A 313 -36.04 4.25 9.31
C ASP A 313 -34.60 3.96 8.85
N LEU A 314 -33.94 4.91 8.20
CA LEU A 314 -32.55 4.75 7.78
C LEU A 314 -31.62 4.53 8.98
N ILE A 315 -31.78 5.33 10.04
CA ILE A 315 -30.97 5.21 11.26
C ILE A 315 -31.31 3.92 12.01
N LEU A 316 -32.58 3.71 12.35
CA LEU A 316 -33.01 2.66 13.27
C LEU A 316 -32.99 1.26 12.63
N LYS A 317 -33.32 1.14 11.34
CA LYS A 317 -33.40 -0.15 10.66
C LYS A 317 -32.12 -0.51 9.91
N ASN A 318 -31.27 0.46 9.54
CA ASN A 318 -30.03 0.19 8.81
C ASN A 318 -28.79 0.57 9.62
N CYS A 319 -28.58 1.85 9.94
CA CYS A 319 -27.32 2.31 10.55
C CYS A 319 -27.03 1.63 11.90
N ILE A 320 -28.01 1.62 12.82
CA ILE A 320 -27.83 1.04 14.16
C ILE A 320 -27.61 -0.49 14.08
N PRO A 321 -28.47 -1.28 13.41
CA PRO A 321 -28.27 -2.73 13.34
C PRO A 321 -26.97 -3.12 12.64
N VAL A 322 -26.63 -2.47 11.51
CA VAL A 322 -25.37 -2.71 10.80
C VAL A 322 -24.18 -2.36 11.69
N GLY A 323 -24.21 -1.19 12.35
CA GLY A 323 -23.15 -0.75 13.26
C GLY A 323 -22.95 -1.72 14.43
N LEU A 324 -24.03 -2.12 15.09
CA LEU A 324 -23.98 -3.08 16.20
C LEU A 324 -23.41 -4.44 15.78
N VAL A 325 -23.87 -4.99 14.65
CA VAL A 325 -23.38 -6.28 14.16
C VAL A 325 -21.90 -6.21 13.79
N THR A 326 -21.49 -5.20 13.04
CA THR A 326 -20.10 -5.05 12.56
C THR A 326 -19.12 -4.75 13.69
N VAL A 327 -19.42 -3.77 14.55
CA VAL A 327 -18.57 -3.43 15.71
C VAL A 327 -18.59 -4.54 16.74
N GLY A 328 -19.75 -5.14 17.02
CA GLY A 328 -19.86 -6.29 17.92
C GLY A 328 -19.01 -7.47 17.44
N THR A 329 -19.04 -7.78 16.13
CA THR A 329 -18.20 -8.83 15.55
C THR A 329 -16.71 -8.49 15.67
N SER A 330 -16.31 -7.24 15.39
CA SER A 330 -14.91 -6.80 15.57
C SER A 330 -14.46 -6.94 17.03
N LEU A 331 -15.28 -6.50 17.98
CA LEU A 331 -14.98 -6.58 19.41
C LEU A 331 -14.81 -8.03 19.87
N ILE A 332 -15.65 -8.95 19.39
CA ILE A 332 -15.52 -10.38 19.70
C ILE A 332 -14.21 -10.92 19.14
N ILE A 333 -13.91 -10.64 17.86
CA ILE A 333 -12.66 -11.06 17.21
C ILE A 333 -11.46 -10.53 18.02
N ASP A 334 -11.41 -9.24 18.29
CA ASP A 334 -10.31 -8.60 18.99
C ASP A 334 -10.20 -9.12 20.44
N ARG A 335 -11.32 -9.40 21.12
CA ARG A 335 -11.34 -10.03 22.47
C ARG A 335 -10.76 -11.43 22.51
N VAL A 336 -10.99 -12.23 21.46
CA VAL A 336 -10.43 -13.59 21.35
C VAL A 336 -8.91 -13.54 21.23
N PHE A 337 -8.38 -12.62 20.41
CA PHE A 337 -6.95 -12.57 20.13
C PHE A 337 -6.14 -11.77 21.16
N PHE A 338 -6.62 -10.60 21.60
CA PHE A 338 -5.94 -9.80 22.62
C PHE A 338 -6.15 -10.36 24.04
N GLY A 339 -7.25 -11.09 24.28
CA GLY A 339 -7.60 -11.59 25.61
C GLY A 339 -8.32 -10.56 26.50
N GLU A 340 -8.50 -9.33 26.01
CA GLU A 340 -9.20 -8.23 26.69
C GLU A 340 -10.13 -7.51 25.70
N TRP A 341 -11.14 -6.82 26.22
CA TRP A 341 -12.08 -6.08 25.37
C TRP A 341 -11.43 -4.79 24.89
N VAL A 342 -11.11 -4.73 23.60
CA VAL A 342 -10.44 -3.58 23.00
C VAL A 342 -11.21 -3.10 21.78
N LEU A 343 -11.53 -1.80 21.77
CA LEU A 343 -12.04 -1.12 20.58
C LEU A 343 -10.87 -0.52 19.80
N VAL A 344 -10.30 -1.31 18.90
CA VAL A 344 -9.10 -0.95 18.12
C VAL A 344 -9.29 0.37 17.36
N GLN A 345 -10.48 0.62 16.82
CA GLN A 345 -10.75 1.82 16.02
C GLN A 345 -10.64 3.10 16.87
N LEU A 346 -10.99 3.03 18.16
CA LEU A 346 -10.82 4.15 19.09
C LEU A 346 -9.35 4.37 19.46
N ASN A 347 -8.61 3.29 19.70
CA ASN A 347 -7.17 3.36 19.96
C ASN A 347 -6.43 3.94 18.75
N PHE A 348 -6.78 3.51 17.54
CA PHE A 348 -6.26 4.05 16.29
C PHE A 348 -6.50 5.55 16.18
N LEU A 349 -7.72 6.02 16.48
CA LEU A 349 -8.07 7.44 16.44
C LEU A 349 -7.26 8.24 17.48
N LYS A 350 -7.19 7.75 18.71
CA LYS A 350 -6.40 8.36 19.79
C LYS A 350 -4.94 8.51 19.40
N PHE A 351 -4.34 7.46 18.84
CA PHE A 351 -2.93 7.44 18.50
C PHE A 351 -2.59 8.27 17.26
N ASN A 352 -3.31 8.06 16.16
CA ASN A 352 -2.94 8.64 14.87
C ASN A 352 -3.45 10.08 14.69
N VAL A 353 -4.60 10.42 15.28
CA VAL A 353 -5.23 11.73 15.08
C VAL A 353 -5.01 12.64 16.28
N LEU A 354 -5.27 12.15 17.51
CA LEU A 354 -5.16 13.00 18.70
C LEU A 354 -3.70 13.22 19.15
N GLN A 355 -2.87 12.17 19.09
CA GLN A 355 -1.46 12.26 19.49
C GLN A 355 -0.52 12.64 18.33
N ASN A 356 -1.01 12.64 17.08
CA ASN A 356 -0.28 13.00 15.85
C ASN A 356 1.13 12.38 15.72
N LEU A 357 1.33 11.18 16.26
CA LEU A 357 2.62 10.47 16.24
C LEU A 357 3.05 10.05 14.82
N GLY A 358 2.18 10.17 13.82
CA GLY A 358 2.53 9.96 12.42
C GLY A 358 3.65 10.86 11.92
N THR A 359 3.88 12.03 12.55
CA THR A 359 5.02 12.92 12.25
C THR A 359 6.38 12.24 12.38
N PHE A 360 6.47 11.21 13.24
CA PHE A 360 7.67 10.40 13.42
C PHE A 360 8.12 9.71 12.12
N TYR A 361 7.17 9.33 11.26
CA TYR A 361 7.44 8.66 9.98
C TYR A 361 7.67 9.66 8.82
N GLY A 362 7.96 10.92 9.14
CA GLY A 362 8.12 11.99 8.18
C GLY A 362 6.85 12.82 7.99
N SER A 363 7.04 14.05 7.55
CA SER A 363 5.96 15.01 7.32
C SER A 363 6.07 15.68 5.96
N HIS A 364 4.92 16.06 5.43
CA HIS A 364 4.80 16.76 4.16
C HIS A 364 3.94 18.02 4.30
N PRO A 365 4.19 19.08 3.51
CA PRO A 365 3.37 20.30 3.50
C PRO A 365 1.88 20.00 3.29
N TRP A 366 1.00 20.89 3.75
CA TRP A 366 -0.45 20.70 3.65
C TRP A 366 -0.91 20.51 2.21
N HIS A 367 -0.34 21.24 1.25
CA HIS A 367 -0.72 21.18 -0.16
C HIS A 367 -0.24 19.91 -0.89
N TRP A 368 0.53 19.04 -0.24
CA TRP A 368 1.21 17.91 -0.89
C TRP A 368 0.25 16.98 -1.64
N TYR A 369 -0.94 16.70 -1.11
CA TYR A 369 -1.91 15.86 -1.82
C TYR A 369 -2.44 16.50 -3.10
N PHE A 370 -2.53 17.84 -3.15
CA PHE A 370 -2.97 18.56 -4.34
C PHE A 370 -1.85 18.71 -5.37
N THR A 371 -0.61 18.95 -4.91
CA THR A 371 0.53 19.22 -5.79
C THR A 371 1.29 17.97 -6.24
N GLN A 372 1.29 16.91 -5.43
CA GLN A 372 2.07 15.68 -5.68
C GLN A 372 1.21 14.43 -5.55
N GLY A 373 0.48 14.25 -4.44
CA GLY A 373 -0.28 13.03 -4.16
C GLY A 373 -1.24 12.61 -5.29
N LEU A 374 -2.26 13.43 -5.57
CA LEU A 374 -3.24 13.16 -6.62
C LEU A 374 -2.61 13.20 -8.03
N PRO A 375 -1.77 14.20 -8.39
CA PRO A 375 -1.12 14.22 -9.69
C PRO A 375 -0.29 12.97 -10.00
N VAL A 376 0.48 12.45 -9.04
CA VAL A 376 1.31 11.25 -9.23
C VAL A 376 0.44 10.02 -9.42
N ILE A 377 -0.57 9.82 -8.57
CA ILE A 377 -1.45 8.65 -8.65
C ILE A 377 -2.26 8.62 -9.96
N LEU A 378 -2.75 9.78 -10.41
CA LEU A 378 -3.44 9.86 -11.70
C LEU A 378 -2.46 9.77 -12.87
N GLY A 379 -1.25 10.30 -12.73
CA GLY A 379 -0.24 10.36 -13.78
C GLY A 379 -0.82 10.95 -15.07
N ALA A 380 -0.70 10.20 -16.17
CA ALA A 380 -1.23 10.59 -17.47
C ALA A 380 -2.78 10.73 -17.51
N HIS A 381 -3.51 10.19 -16.54
CA HIS A 381 -4.96 10.37 -16.43
C HIS A 381 -5.36 11.77 -15.90
N LEU A 382 -4.44 12.54 -15.31
CA LEU A 382 -4.74 13.83 -14.69
C LEU A 382 -5.48 14.83 -15.62
N PRO A 383 -5.04 15.10 -16.87
CA PRO A 383 -5.77 15.99 -17.77
C PRO A 383 -7.17 15.46 -18.12
N PHE A 384 -7.33 14.14 -18.23
CA PHE A 384 -8.62 13.51 -18.47
C PHE A 384 -9.56 13.62 -17.26
N PHE A 385 -9.02 13.51 -16.05
CA PHE A 385 -9.77 13.74 -14.83
C PHE A 385 -10.31 15.18 -14.76
N ILE A 386 -9.45 16.18 -15.00
CA ILE A 386 -9.83 17.60 -14.99
C ILE A 386 -10.91 17.88 -16.04
N HIS A 387 -10.69 17.44 -17.28
CA HIS A 387 -11.67 17.59 -18.36
C HIS A 387 -13.00 16.87 -18.06
N GLY A 388 -12.93 15.66 -17.49
CA GLY A 388 -14.09 14.88 -17.07
C GLY A 388 -14.91 15.54 -15.97
N CYS A 389 -14.25 16.22 -15.02
CA CYS A 389 -14.91 16.99 -13.95
C CYS A 389 -15.71 18.18 -14.49
N VAL A 390 -15.35 18.72 -15.65
CA VAL A 390 -16.10 19.80 -16.30
C VAL A 390 -17.30 19.23 -17.07
N LEU A 391 -17.12 18.11 -17.77
CA LEU A 391 -18.15 17.52 -18.64
C LEU A 391 -19.21 16.69 -17.93
N ALA A 392 -18.86 16.04 -16.82
CA ALA A 392 -19.76 15.09 -16.17
C ALA A 392 -21.04 15.78 -15.65
N PRO A 393 -22.22 15.15 -15.81
CA PRO A 393 -23.49 15.66 -15.32
C PRO A 393 -23.45 16.04 -13.82
N LYS A 394 -24.21 17.07 -13.44
CA LYS A 394 -24.25 17.58 -12.05
C LYS A 394 -24.59 16.50 -11.01
N ARG A 395 -25.31 15.43 -11.39
CA ARG A 395 -25.64 14.30 -10.51
C ARG A 395 -24.40 13.57 -9.96
N TYR A 396 -23.27 13.59 -10.67
CA TYR A 396 -22.02 12.94 -10.23
C TYR A 396 -21.08 13.86 -9.45
N ARG A 397 -21.48 15.12 -9.20
CA ARG A 397 -20.68 16.04 -8.38
C ARG A 397 -20.42 15.47 -6.98
N ILE A 398 -21.26 14.58 -6.47
CA ILE A 398 -21.04 13.91 -5.19
C ILE A 398 -19.74 13.08 -5.17
N PHE A 399 -19.35 12.45 -6.28
CA PHE A 399 -18.09 11.73 -6.40
C PHE A 399 -16.90 12.70 -6.36
N LEU A 400 -17.01 13.84 -7.04
CA LEU A 400 -15.99 14.88 -6.98
C LEU A 400 -15.88 15.48 -5.57
N THR A 401 -17.00 15.71 -4.90
CA THR A 401 -17.04 16.15 -3.50
C THR A 401 -16.32 15.15 -2.61
N ALA A 402 -16.51 13.84 -2.81
CA ALA A 402 -15.80 12.81 -2.06
C ALA A 402 -14.28 12.84 -2.26
N VAL A 403 -13.82 13.03 -3.51
CA VAL A 403 -12.40 13.20 -3.84
C VAL A 403 -11.84 14.44 -3.13
N ILE A 404 -12.44 15.61 -3.35
CA ILE A 404 -11.95 16.88 -2.79
C ILE A 404 -11.97 16.84 -1.26
N TRP A 405 -13.07 16.36 -0.66
CA TRP A 405 -13.21 16.20 0.78
C TRP A 405 -12.08 15.37 1.36
N THR A 406 -11.80 14.22 0.75
CA THR A 406 -10.72 13.31 1.20
C THR A 406 -9.35 13.99 1.13
N LEU A 407 -9.07 14.72 0.05
CA LEU A 407 -7.81 15.45 -0.10
C LEU A 407 -7.68 16.57 0.92
N VAL A 408 -8.75 17.31 1.21
CA VAL A 408 -8.75 18.38 2.22
C VAL A 408 -8.48 17.81 3.61
N VAL A 409 -9.22 16.76 4.01
CA VAL A 409 -9.06 16.14 5.33
C VAL A 409 -7.67 15.54 5.50
N TYR A 410 -7.14 14.79 4.53
CA TYR A 410 -5.79 14.26 4.66
C TYR A 410 -4.70 15.33 4.55
N SER A 411 -4.99 16.48 3.95
CA SER A 411 -4.04 17.60 3.89
C SER A 411 -3.80 18.24 5.27
N THR A 412 -4.74 18.11 6.21
CA THR A 412 -4.55 18.58 7.59
C THR A 412 -3.65 17.66 8.43
N LEU A 413 -3.39 16.43 7.98
CA LEU A 413 -2.51 15.49 8.66
C LEU A 413 -1.06 15.72 8.24
N SER A 414 -0.12 15.71 9.19
CA SER A 414 1.29 15.97 8.91
C SER A 414 1.91 14.85 8.05
N HIS A 415 1.63 13.60 8.39
CA HIS A 415 2.11 12.42 7.66
C HIS A 415 1.22 12.10 6.47
N LYS A 416 1.84 11.84 5.32
CA LYS A 416 1.13 11.65 4.04
C LYS A 416 1.78 10.54 3.23
N GLU A 417 0.96 9.74 2.57
CA GLU A 417 1.42 8.67 1.69
C GLU A 417 0.48 8.56 0.48
N PHE A 418 1.02 8.14 -0.67
CA PHE A 418 0.22 7.94 -1.89
C PHE A 418 -0.93 6.94 -1.65
N ARG A 419 -0.66 5.79 -1.01
CA ARG A 419 -1.67 4.74 -0.82
C ARG A 419 -2.89 5.17 0.02
N PHE A 420 -2.81 6.24 0.81
CA PHE A 420 -3.93 6.71 1.63
C PHE A 420 -5.09 7.27 0.80
N ILE A 421 -4.80 7.82 -0.39
CA ILE A 421 -5.84 8.32 -1.32
C ILE A 421 -6.18 7.30 -2.42
N TYR A 422 -5.70 6.07 -2.33
CA TYR A 422 -6.11 5.00 -3.23
C TYR A 422 -7.64 4.76 -3.27
N PRO A 423 -8.38 4.83 -2.14
CA PRO A 423 -9.83 4.60 -2.14
C PRO A 423 -10.63 5.59 -2.98
N VAL A 424 -10.06 6.78 -3.28
CA VAL A 424 -10.74 7.75 -4.13
C VAL A 424 -10.44 7.59 -5.62
N LEU A 425 -9.49 6.73 -5.98
CA LEU A 425 -9.10 6.51 -7.37
C LEU A 425 -10.25 6.03 -8.28
N PRO A 426 -11.15 5.12 -7.85
CA PRO A 426 -12.29 4.72 -8.68
C PRO A 426 -13.22 5.89 -9.04
N PHE A 427 -13.40 6.87 -8.14
CA PHE A 427 -14.15 8.10 -8.44
C PHE A 427 -13.44 8.92 -9.51
N CYS A 428 -12.11 9.02 -9.43
CA CYS A 428 -11.33 9.73 -10.45
C CYS A 428 -11.43 9.04 -11.82
N MET A 429 -11.32 7.70 -11.86
CA MET A 429 -11.41 6.92 -13.09
C MET A 429 -12.79 7.04 -13.76
N PHE A 430 -13.86 7.22 -12.96
CA PHE A 430 -15.18 7.57 -13.48
C PHE A 430 -15.15 8.84 -14.34
N PHE A 431 -14.55 9.93 -13.84
CA PHE A 431 -14.42 11.19 -14.60
C PHE A 431 -13.48 11.04 -15.81
N CYS A 432 -12.37 10.32 -15.67
CA CYS A 432 -11.45 10.03 -16.78
C CYS A 432 -12.16 9.31 -17.93
N GLY A 433 -12.96 8.29 -17.63
CA GLY A 433 -13.72 7.56 -18.65
C GLY A 433 -14.80 8.42 -19.30
N TYR A 434 -15.43 9.32 -18.54
CA TYR A 434 -16.39 10.29 -19.08
C TYR A 434 -15.70 11.24 -20.08
N SER A 435 -14.52 11.76 -19.74
CA SER A 435 -13.69 12.57 -20.64
C SER A 435 -13.37 11.80 -21.93
N LEU A 436 -12.88 10.56 -21.80
CA LEU A 436 -12.46 9.73 -22.94
C LEU A 436 -13.62 9.39 -23.89
N LYS A 437 -14.84 9.21 -23.37
CA LYS A 437 -16.05 9.03 -24.18
C LYS A 437 -16.32 10.25 -25.09
N HIS A 438 -16.09 11.46 -24.58
CA HIS A 438 -16.40 12.70 -25.29
C HIS A 438 -15.32 13.14 -26.29
N LEU A 439 -14.11 12.57 -26.20
CA LEU A 439 -13.07 12.76 -27.21
C LEU A 439 -13.46 11.98 -28.47
N LYS A 440 -13.99 12.66 -29.49
CA LYS A 440 -14.38 12.04 -30.77
C LYS A 440 -13.16 11.63 -31.61
N ALA A 441 -12.55 12.60 -32.31
CA ALA A 441 -11.43 12.34 -33.23
C ALA A 441 -10.16 11.83 -32.51
N TRP A 442 -9.91 12.33 -31.30
CA TRP A 442 -8.70 12.03 -30.53
C TRP A 442 -8.79 10.78 -29.66
N LYS A 443 -9.91 10.03 -29.69
CA LYS A 443 -10.12 8.88 -28.80
C LYS A 443 -9.03 7.83 -28.91
N LYS A 444 -8.70 7.42 -30.14
CA LYS A 444 -7.72 6.37 -30.40
C LYS A 444 -6.33 6.78 -29.92
N SER A 445 -5.90 8.01 -30.28
CA SER A 445 -4.63 8.56 -29.83
C SER A 445 -4.56 8.69 -28.30
N ALA A 446 -5.64 9.13 -27.66
CA ALA A 446 -5.74 9.22 -26.21
C ALA A 446 -5.65 7.86 -25.51
N VAL A 447 -6.35 6.84 -26.03
CA VAL A 447 -6.26 5.45 -25.55
C VAL A 447 -4.83 4.93 -25.66
N SER A 448 -4.20 5.07 -26.83
CA SER A 448 -2.82 4.63 -27.04
C SER A 448 -1.83 5.36 -26.13
N PHE A 449 -2.00 6.68 -25.97
CA PHE A 449 -1.20 7.48 -25.06
C PHE A 449 -1.34 7.03 -23.60
N LEU A 450 -2.57 6.87 -23.12
CA LEU A 450 -2.83 6.41 -21.75
C LEU A 450 -2.22 5.03 -21.51
N LEU A 451 -2.39 4.09 -22.45
CA LEU A 451 -1.82 2.76 -22.35
C LEU A 451 -0.29 2.80 -22.25
N LEU A 452 0.38 3.45 -23.20
CA LEU A 452 1.84 3.47 -23.25
C LEU A 452 2.44 4.21 -22.05
N SER A 453 1.86 5.36 -21.68
CA SER A 453 2.37 6.19 -20.58
C SER A 453 2.17 5.57 -19.21
N ASN A 454 1.15 4.75 -18.99
CA ASN A 454 0.93 4.07 -17.71
C ASN A 454 1.59 2.68 -17.66
N LEU A 455 1.75 2.00 -18.79
CA LEU A 455 2.35 0.66 -18.81
C LEU A 455 3.81 0.68 -18.34
N LEU A 456 4.59 1.68 -18.75
CA LEU A 456 5.99 1.82 -18.35
C LEU A 456 6.16 1.95 -16.82
N PRO A 457 5.53 2.91 -16.13
CA PRO A 457 5.63 3.01 -14.67
C PRO A 457 4.98 1.80 -13.97
N ALA A 458 3.92 1.21 -14.51
CA ALA A 458 3.32 0.00 -13.94
C ALA A 458 4.29 -1.18 -13.92
N LEU A 459 4.92 -1.49 -15.05
CA LEU A 459 5.90 -2.58 -15.16
C LEU A 459 7.16 -2.27 -14.34
N TYR A 460 7.66 -1.04 -14.39
CA TYR A 460 8.85 -0.66 -13.63
C TYR A 460 8.63 -0.77 -12.12
N THR A 461 7.55 -0.20 -11.60
CA THR A 461 7.25 -0.22 -10.15
C THR A 461 6.71 -1.56 -9.66
N GLY A 462 6.19 -2.39 -10.55
CA GLY A 462 5.70 -3.73 -10.24
C GLY A 462 6.78 -4.83 -10.29
N LEU A 463 7.78 -4.71 -11.18
CA LEU A 463 8.74 -5.79 -11.47
C LEU A 463 10.20 -5.45 -11.15
N ILE A 464 10.57 -4.17 -11.14
CA ILE A 464 11.99 -3.76 -11.10
C ILE A 464 12.31 -2.97 -9.85
N HIS A 465 11.59 -1.87 -9.61
CA HIS A 465 11.88 -0.96 -8.52
C HIS A 465 11.66 -1.61 -7.16
N GLN A 466 12.67 -1.52 -6.29
CA GLN A 466 12.69 -2.07 -4.94
C GLN A 466 12.52 -3.60 -4.85
N ARG A 467 12.73 -4.35 -5.95
CA ARG A 467 12.53 -5.82 -5.96
C ARG A 467 13.48 -6.57 -5.01
N GLY A 468 14.67 -6.00 -4.76
CA GLY A 468 15.73 -6.67 -4.01
C GLY A 468 15.35 -7.12 -2.60
N THR A 469 14.38 -6.44 -1.96
CA THR A 469 13.90 -6.82 -0.62
C THR A 469 13.10 -8.11 -0.62
N LEU A 470 12.54 -8.51 -1.78
CA LEU A 470 11.92 -9.82 -2.00
C LEU A 470 12.96 -10.83 -2.46
N ASP A 471 13.80 -10.47 -3.44
CA ASP A 471 14.83 -11.35 -4.01
C ASP A 471 15.84 -11.83 -2.96
N VAL A 472 16.15 -11.02 -1.94
CA VAL A 472 17.05 -11.45 -0.85
C VAL A 472 16.40 -12.48 0.08
N MET A 473 15.06 -12.53 0.16
CA MET A 473 14.37 -13.53 1.01
C MET A 473 14.52 -14.94 0.47
N SER A 474 14.60 -15.13 -0.86
CA SER A 474 14.86 -16.46 -1.43
C SER A 474 16.25 -16.98 -1.08
N HIS A 475 17.24 -16.09 -0.97
CA HIS A 475 18.59 -16.44 -0.48
C HIS A 475 18.55 -16.85 1.00
N ILE A 476 17.77 -16.15 1.83
CA ILE A 476 17.58 -16.53 3.24
C ILE A 476 16.84 -17.87 3.33
N GLN A 477 15.85 -18.11 2.49
CA GLN A 477 15.08 -19.36 2.48
C GLN A 477 15.97 -20.59 2.22
N GLN A 478 17.01 -20.46 1.39
CA GLN A 478 17.96 -21.55 1.16
C GLN A 478 18.69 -21.99 2.44
N LEU A 479 18.86 -21.08 3.41
CA LEU A 479 19.46 -21.40 4.70
C LEU A 479 18.58 -22.34 5.55
N CYS A 480 17.29 -22.43 5.25
CA CYS A 480 16.36 -23.32 5.96
C CYS A 480 16.62 -24.81 5.67
N HIS A 481 17.26 -25.15 4.56
CA HIS A 481 17.53 -26.53 4.15
C HIS A 481 18.89 -27.05 4.62
N ASN A 482 19.71 -26.21 5.25
CA ASN A 482 21.04 -26.59 5.72
C ASN A 482 20.95 -27.28 7.08
N SER A 483 21.77 -28.32 7.29
CA SER A 483 21.84 -29.12 8.52
C SER A 483 22.16 -28.29 9.78
N ASP A 484 22.77 -27.11 9.62
CA ASP A 484 23.17 -26.19 10.71
C ASP A 484 22.12 -25.09 11.01
N GLN A 485 20.84 -25.33 10.74
CA GLN A 485 19.77 -24.35 10.92
C GLN A 485 19.72 -23.77 12.35
N SER A 486 20.03 -24.59 13.36
CA SER A 486 20.02 -24.22 14.78
C SER A 486 21.10 -23.21 15.17
N GLN A 487 22.19 -23.12 14.38
CA GLN A 487 23.29 -22.17 14.59
C GLN A 487 23.17 -20.94 13.68
N THR A 488 22.23 -20.93 12.75
CA THR A 488 22.10 -19.85 11.76
C THR A 488 21.34 -18.66 12.36
N PHE A 489 22.05 -17.54 12.52
CA PHE A 489 21.49 -16.25 12.91
C PHE A 489 21.68 -15.24 11.77
N VAL A 490 20.57 -14.67 11.26
CA VAL A 490 20.57 -13.64 10.22
C VAL A 490 20.25 -12.28 10.82
N PHE A 491 21.11 -11.29 10.57
CA PHE A 491 20.88 -9.91 10.98
C PHE A 491 20.74 -8.97 9.77
N ILE A 492 19.59 -8.31 9.68
CA ILE A 492 19.20 -7.41 8.59
C ILE A 492 19.44 -5.97 9.03
N MET A 493 20.57 -5.40 8.63
CA MET A 493 21.03 -4.02 8.88
C MET A 493 20.54 -3.07 7.79
N MET A 494 19.24 -3.15 7.52
CA MET A 494 18.54 -2.27 6.60
C MET A 494 17.57 -1.41 7.40
N PRO A 495 17.03 -0.30 6.85
CA PRO A 495 15.95 0.43 7.50
C PRO A 495 14.83 -0.52 7.95
N CYS A 496 14.24 -0.23 9.11
CA CYS A 496 13.22 -1.09 9.70
C CYS A 496 12.10 -1.42 8.69
N HIS A 497 11.57 -2.64 8.77
CA HIS A 497 10.50 -3.13 7.89
C HIS A 497 10.82 -3.11 6.37
N SER A 498 12.10 -3.08 5.98
CA SER A 498 12.51 -3.13 4.56
C SER A 498 12.19 -4.47 3.89
N THR A 499 12.23 -5.58 4.64
CA THR A 499 12.00 -6.93 4.11
C THR A 499 10.74 -7.55 4.73
N PRO A 500 10.08 -8.49 4.03
CA PRO A 500 8.85 -9.11 4.52
C PRO A 500 9.09 -10.21 5.57
N LEU A 501 10.35 -10.46 5.94
CA LEU A 501 10.77 -11.32 7.06
C LEU A 501 10.12 -12.72 6.97
N TYR A 502 9.56 -13.22 8.08
CA TYR A 502 8.99 -14.57 8.18
C TYR A 502 7.87 -14.87 7.17
N SER A 503 7.18 -13.86 6.63
CA SER A 503 6.12 -14.07 5.64
C SER A 503 6.62 -14.56 4.28
N HIS A 504 7.93 -14.58 4.04
CA HIS A 504 8.53 -15.13 2.82
C HIS A 504 9.59 -16.20 3.11
N VAL A 505 9.95 -16.41 4.38
CA VAL A 505 10.94 -17.43 4.80
C VAL A 505 10.23 -18.69 5.30
N HIS A 506 9.15 -18.54 6.09
CA HIS A 506 8.30 -19.65 6.58
C HIS A 506 9.05 -20.84 7.20
N CYS A 507 10.20 -20.60 7.84
CA CYS A 507 11.00 -21.62 8.51
C CYS A 507 11.55 -21.11 9.85
N PRO A 508 11.96 -22.00 10.77
CA PRO A 508 12.40 -21.63 12.12
C PRO A 508 13.81 -21.03 12.19
N LEU A 509 14.05 -19.97 11.43
CA LEU A 509 15.34 -19.28 11.37
C LEU A 509 15.39 -18.11 12.36
N LYS A 510 16.46 -18.00 13.14
CA LYS A 510 16.67 -16.83 14.00
C LYS A 510 16.99 -15.62 13.12
N MET A 511 16.05 -14.67 13.03
CA MET A 511 16.21 -13.45 12.26
C MET A 511 15.97 -12.20 13.13
N ARG A 512 16.82 -11.19 12.99
CA ARG A 512 16.65 -9.86 13.59
C ARG A 512 16.82 -8.79 12.53
N PHE A 513 16.10 -7.69 12.68
CA PHE A 513 16.28 -6.47 11.90
C PHE A 513 16.30 -5.27 12.85
N LEU A 514 16.82 -4.13 12.40
CA LEU A 514 16.82 -2.89 13.17
C LEU A 514 15.38 -2.41 13.44
N GLN A 515 15.02 -2.20 14.70
CA GLN A 515 13.68 -1.76 15.08
C GLN A 515 13.57 -0.23 15.07
N CYS A 516 12.36 0.28 14.80
CA CYS A 516 12.07 1.71 14.82
C CYS A 516 10.69 2.02 15.46
N PRO A 517 10.43 1.58 16.71
CA PRO A 517 9.17 1.93 17.36
C PRO A 517 9.12 3.44 17.61
N PRO A 518 7.95 4.09 17.49
CA PRO A 518 7.82 5.49 17.84
C PRO A 518 7.94 5.66 19.35
N ASP A 519 8.19 6.89 19.80
CA ASP A 519 8.19 7.16 21.23
C ASP A 519 6.80 7.02 21.83
N LEU A 520 6.64 6.01 22.69
CA LEU A 520 5.41 5.77 23.46
C LEU A 520 5.50 6.35 24.88
N THR A 521 6.67 6.88 25.27
CA THR A 521 6.96 7.33 26.64
C THR A 521 6.82 8.84 26.82
N GLY A 522 6.81 9.62 25.74
CA GLY A 522 6.72 11.08 25.75
C GLY A 522 8.06 11.76 26.08
N ASN A 523 9.17 11.09 25.82
CA ASN A 523 10.52 11.62 25.95
C ASN A 523 10.93 12.37 24.66
N GLU A 524 11.10 13.68 24.76
CA GLU A 524 11.51 14.54 23.64
C GLU A 524 12.88 14.17 23.04
N ASN A 525 13.75 13.50 23.82
CA ASN A 525 15.06 13.02 23.37
C ASN A 525 15.06 11.55 22.95
N TYR A 526 13.88 10.98 22.65
CA TYR A 526 13.80 9.61 22.19
C TYR A 526 14.46 9.45 20.81
N THR A 527 15.26 8.40 20.67
CA THR A 527 15.86 7.98 19.39
C THR A 527 15.73 6.48 19.29
N ASP A 528 15.18 5.99 18.19
CA ASP A 528 14.97 4.56 18.01
C ASP A 528 16.28 3.82 17.67
N GLU A 529 16.23 2.48 17.77
CA GLU A 529 17.40 1.62 17.53
C GLU A 529 18.02 1.86 16.15
N ALA A 530 17.22 1.98 15.09
CA ALA A 530 17.72 2.20 13.74
C ALA A 530 18.42 3.56 13.62
N ASP A 531 17.84 4.62 14.17
CA ASP A 531 18.47 5.94 14.18
C ASP A 531 19.79 5.99 14.97
N VAL A 532 19.84 5.33 16.14
CA VAL A 532 21.08 5.21 16.91
C VAL A 532 22.13 4.42 16.11
N PHE A 533 21.74 3.32 15.47
CA PHE A 533 22.63 2.53 14.62
C PHE A 533 23.22 3.36 13.47
N TYR A 534 22.37 4.03 12.69
CA TYR A 534 22.81 4.82 11.53
C TYR A 534 23.58 6.09 11.90
N SER A 535 23.62 6.49 13.17
CA SER A 535 24.44 7.62 13.64
C SER A 535 25.93 7.27 13.81
N ASN A 536 26.24 6.01 14.16
CA ASN A 536 27.60 5.48 14.26
C ASN A 536 27.58 3.95 14.11
N PRO A 537 27.48 3.42 12.87
CA PRO A 537 27.29 1.99 12.65
C PRO A 537 28.40 1.13 13.23
N LEU A 538 29.65 1.53 13.04
CA LEU A 538 30.82 0.78 13.53
C LEU A 538 30.86 0.73 15.07
N GLY A 539 30.66 1.87 15.73
CA GLY A 539 30.62 1.94 17.20
C GLY A 539 29.45 1.15 17.78
N TRP A 540 28.29 1.19 17.13
CA TRP A 540 27.13 0.40 17.54
C TRP A 540 27.38 -1.10 17.40
N LEU A 541 27.93 -1.56 16.26
CA LEU A 541 28.23 -2.97 16.01
C LEU A 541 29.23 -3.53 17.01
N ASN A 542 30.29 -2.80 17.32
CA ASN A 542 31.29 -3.21 18.31
C ASN A 542 30.71 -3.31 19.73
N LYS A 543 29.75 -2.44 20.06
CA LYS A 543 29.08 -2.46 21.36
C LYS A 543 28.05 -3.59 21.46
N GLU A 544 27.26 -3.80 20.42
CA GLU A 544 26.23 -4.85 20.38
C GLU A 544 26.86 -6.25 20.32
N PHE A 545 27.88 -6.41 19.49
CA PHE A 545 28.59 -7.67 19.28
C PHE A 545 29.99 -7.63 19.91
N TYR A 546 30.01 -7.39 21.22
CA TYR A 546 31.25 -7.38 22.02
C TYR A 546 31.88 -8.77 22.20
N ASN A 547 31.11 -9.85 21.95
CA ASN A 547 31.54 -11.25 22.05
C ASN A 547 31.21 -12.00 20.74
N ASP A 548 32.13 -12.87 20.30
CA ASP A 548 31.99 -13.67 19.07
C ASP A 548 30.84 -14.68 19.10
N THR A 549 30.38 -15.06 20.29
CA THR A 549 29.20 -15.92 20.48
C THR A 549 27.89 -15.24 20.10
N LEU A 550 27.85 -13.90 20.09
CA LEU A 550 26.67 -13.10 19.74
C LEU A 550 26.61 -12.76 18.24
N LEU A 551 27.70 -12.99 17.51
CA LEU A 551 27.81 -12.57 16.12
C LEU A 551 26.80 -13.31 15.21
N PRO A 552 26.15 -12.59 14.29
CA PRO A 552 25.36 -13.21 13.24
C PRO A 552 26.18 -14.12 12.34
N SER A 553 25.59 -15.22 11.91
CA SER A 553 26.16 -16.04 10.84
C SER A 553 26.12 -15.32 9.49
N HIS A 554 25.06 -14.52 9.29
CA HIS A 554 24.80 -13.79 8.05
C HIS A 554 24.40 -12.35 8.34
N LEU A 555 24.92 -11.43 7.53
CA LEU A 555 24.61 -10.01 7.57
C LEU A 555 23.99 -9.59 6.24
N ILE A 556 22.89 -8.84 6.30
CA ILE A 556 22.19 -8.32 5.12
C ILE A 556 22.12 -6.80 5.23
N LEU A 557 22.64 -6.09 4.24
CA LEU A 557 22.70 -4.63 4.26
C LEU A 557 22.56 -4.03 2.86
N PHE A 558 22.13 -2.77 2.80
CA PHE A 558 22.26 -1.99 1.57
C PHE A 558 23.72 -1.61 1.32
N ASN A 559 24.11 -1.52 0.06
CA ASN A 559 25.48 -1.21 -0.36
C ASN A 559 26.00 0.13 0.19
N VAL A 560 25.12 1.09 0.47
CA VAL A 560 25.50 2.39 1.05
C VAL A 560 26.13 2.28 2.44
N LEU A 561 25.83 1.22 3.19
CA LEU A 561 26.35 1.01 4.55
C LEU A 561 27.73 0.34 4.55
N GLU A 562 28.14 -0.30 3.45
CA GLU A 562 29.31 -1.17 3.38
C GLU A 562 30.61 -0.46 3.79
N GLN A 563 30.81 0.76 3.32
CA GLN A 563 32.05 1.50 3.56
C GLN A 563 32.25 1.77 5.06
N GLU A 564 31.18 2.14 5.78
CA GLU A 564 31.22 2.49 7.21
C GLU A 564 31.49 1.29 8.11
N ILE A 565 31.05 0.09 7.71
CA ILE A 565 31.21 -1.13 8.51
C ILE A 565 32.31 -2.06 8.00
N SER A 566 33.02 -1.68 6.94
CA SER A 566 34.09 -2.49 6.34
C SER A 566 35.16 -2.96 7.34
N PRO A 567 35.60 -2.17 8.34
CA PRO A 567 36.56 -2.65 9.33
C PRO A 567 35.99 -3.77 10.21
N PHE A 568 34.70 -3.70 10.56
CA PHE A 568 34.02 -4.74 11.33
C PHE A 568 33.89 -6.04 10.52
N LEU A 569 33.53 -5.92 9.24
CA LEU A 569 33.41 -7.08 8.34
C LEU A 569 34.75 -7.81 8.19
N ALA A 570 35.83 -7.07 7.96
CA ALA A 570 37.17 -7.64 7.83
C ALA A 570 37.67 -8.27 9.14
N LEU A 571 37.55 -7.55 10.26
CA LEU A 571 38.03 -8.02 11.57
C LEU A 571 37.31 -9.30 12.04
N ARG A 572 36.01 -9.43 11.73
CA ARG A 572 35.18 -10.57 12.16
C ARG A 572 35.01 -11.65 11.08
N GLY A 573 35.80 -11.60 10.00
CA GLY A 573 35.86 -12.65 8.99
C GLY A 573 34.60 -12.83 8.14
N TYR A 574 33.89 -11.75 7.81
CA TYR A 574 32.72 -11.81 6.92
C TYR A 574 33.12 -11.67 5.45
N GLU A 575 32.60 -12.57 4.62
CA GLU A 575 32.76 -12.51 3.17
C GLU A 575 31.44 -12.26 2.46
N LYS A 576 31.49 -11.45 1.40
CA LYS A 576 30.33 -11.16 0.56
C LYS A 576 30.00 -12.39 -0.30
N THR A 577 28.84 -12.97 -0.10
CA THR A 577 28.39 -14.18 -0.81
C THR A 577 27.38 -13.89 -1.92
N ALA A 578 26.61 -12.81 -1.81
CA ALA A 578 25.65 -12.42 -2.84
C ALA A 578 25.49 -10.91 -2.96
N THR A 579 25.13 -10.47 -4.16
CA THR A 579 24.76 -9.09 -4.49
C THR A 579 23.42 -9.10 -5.23
N VAL A 580 22.43 -8.42 -4.67
CA VAL A 580 21.05 -8.40 -5.17
C VAL A 580 20.68 -6.99 -5.59
N PHE A 581 20.24 -6.81 -6.83
CA PHE A 581 19.75 -5.51 -7.31
C PHE A 581 18.47 -5.08 -6.56
N HIS A 582 18.43 -3.83 -6.11
CA HIS A 582 17.26 -3.27 -5.42
C HIS A 582 16.57 -2.16 -6.21
N THR A 583 17.30 -1.10 -6.60
CA THR A 583 16.69 0.07 -7.25
C THR A 583 17.71 0.90 -8.04
N HIS A 584 17.25 1.54 -9.13
CA HIS A 584 18.04 2.55 -9.84
C HIS A 584 18.05 3.92 -9.14
N VAL A 585 17.14 4.12 -8.19
CA VAL A 585 16.94 5.41 -7.50
C VAL A 585 17.16 5.21 -6.00
N PRO A 586 18.42 5.08 -5.54
CA PRO A 586 18.73 5.00 -4.11
C PRO A 586 18.51 6.34 -3.43
N GLN A 587 18.16 6.33 -2.14
CA GLN A 587 17.96 7.56 -1.36
C GLN A 587 18.29 7.33 0.12
N GLY A 588 19.16 8.18 0.67
CA GLY A 588 19.55 8.15 2.08
C GLY A 588 20.09 6.77 2.48
N ARG A 589 19.41 6.11 3.43
CA ARG A 589 19.77 4.77 3.95
C ARG A 589 19.43 3.61 3.00
N VAL A 590 18.70 3.88 1.92
CA VAL A 590 18.30 2.87 0.92
C VAL A 590 19.28 2.88 -0.24
N GLY A 591 19.99 1.77 -0.42
CA GLY A 591 20.99 1.60 -1.46
C GLY A 591 20.46 1.01 -2.77
N SER A 592 21.28 1.03 -3.81
CA SER A 592 20.93 0.48 -5.13
C SER A 592 20.98 -1.05 -5.16
N HIS A 593 21.80 -1.65 -4.29
CA HIS A 593 21.98 -3.09 -4.16
C HIS A 593 21.93 -3.51 -2.69
N ILE A 594 21.55 -4.76 -2.46
CA ILE A 594 21.60 -5.43 -1.16
C ILE A 594 22.74 -6.44 -1.21
N PHE A 595 23.63 -6.38 -0.22
CA PHE A 595 24.71 -7.33 -0.05
C PHE A 595 24.36 -8.34 1.03
N VAL A 596 24.72 -9.59 0.77
CA VAL A 596 24.66 -10.69 1.74
C VAL A 596 26.09 -11.07 2.08
N TYR A 597 26.39 -11.06 3.38
CA TYR A 597 27.67 -11.43 3.94
C TYR A 597 27.50 -12.68 4.80
N ARG A 598 28.46 -13.60 4.73
CA ARG A 598 28.53 -14.81 5.56
C ARG A 598 29.83 -14.82 6.36
N ARG A 599 29.76 -15.18 7.63
CA ARG A 599 30.94 -15.34 8.48
C ARG A 599 31.70 -16.61 8.09
N LYS A 600 33.03 -16.52 7.90
CA LYS A 600 33.90 -17.70 7.89
C LYS A 600 33.83 -18.34 9.26
N THR A 601 33.39 -19.58 9.31
CA THR A 601 33.56 -20.38 10.53
C THR A 601 34.92 -21.03 10.33
N GLU A 602 35.88 -20.79 11.22
CA GLU A 602 37.09 -21.61 11.26
C GLU A 602 36.60 -23.04 11.51
N MET A 603 36.66 -23.90 10.48
CA MET A 603 36.68 -25.33 10.73
C MET A 603 37.96 -25.56 11.52
N ASN A 604 37.84 -25.71 12.84
CA ASN A 604 38.87 -26.41 13.60
C ASN A 604 38.97 -27.80 12.98
N HIS A 605 39.88 -27.96 12.01
CA HIS A 605 40.46 -29.26 11.68
C HIS A 605 41.24 -29.69 12.92
N THR A 606 40.53 -30.31 13.85
CA THR A 606 41.14 -31.16 14.88
C THR A 606 41.66 -32.44 14.26
#